data_AF-A0A218XU83-F1
#
_entry.id   AF-A0A218XU83-F1
#
_cell.length_a   1.000
_cell.length_b   1.000
_cell.length_c   1.000
_cell.angle_alpha   90.00
_cell.angle_beta   90.00
_cell.angle_gamma   90.00
#
_symmetry.space_group_name_H-M   'P 1'
#
loop_
_entity.id
_entity.type
_entity.pdbx_description
1 polymer ?
#
loop_
_entity_poly.entity_id
_entity_poly.type
_entity_poly.pdbx_seq_one_letter_code
_entity_poly.pdbx_strand_id
1 'polypeptide(L)'
;MLHPRVLVVFGVTIVLLSVSAPLLQLAAQTKPACTSRCGHLDIPYPFGTEDGGSHCYYDAGPSRSFVIICDKSTDPPVPYWNNKSSNIPIVDISVDNHEMRVMIFVAYDCYDSSRDRIRWNAPWATLAIFKLSSTKNR
;
A
#
# COMPACT_ATOMS: atom_id res chain seq x y z
N MET A 1 22.45 -38.63 44.71
CA MET A 1 22.17 -39.46 43.53
C MET A 1 20.84 -39.03 42.94
N LEU A 2 20.86 -38.34 41.78
CA LEU A 2 19.63 -37.92 41.11
C LEU A 2 18.93 -39.14 40.49
N HIS A 3 17.65 -39.29 40.79
CA HIS A 3 16.84 -40.40 40.30
C HIS A 3 16.62 -40.29 38.78
N PRO A 4 16.65 -41.40 38.01
CA PRO A 4 16.53 -41.39 36.55
C PRO A 4 15.22 -40.75 36.05
N ARG A 5 14.15 -40.82 36.86
CA ARG A 5 12.88 -40.13 36.59
C ARG A 5 13.00 -38.60 36.65
N VAL A 6 13.85 -38.07 37.51
CA VAL A 6 14.06 -36.62 37.68
C VAL A 6 14.85 -36.05 36.50
N LEU A 7 15.88 -36.78 36.02
CA LEU A 7 16.65 -36.42 34.83
C LEU A 7 15.79 -36.36 33.55
N VAL A 8 14.87 -37.32 33.38
CA VAL A 8 13.94 -37.33 32.24
C VAL A 8 12.98 -36.14 32.29
N VAL A 9 12.43 -35.81 33.46
CA VAL A 9 11.51 -34.65 33.61
C VAL A 9 12.24 -33.34 33.31
N PHE A 10 13.44 -33.13 33.86
CA PHE A 10 14.24 -31.94 33.57
C PHE A 10 14.61 -31.83 32.08
N GLY A 11 15.00 -32.93 31.44
CA GLY A 11 15.29 -32.98 30.01
C GLY A 11 14.08 -32.63 29.14
N VAL A 12 12.89 -33.14 29.47
CA VAL A 12 11.64 -32.85 28.73
C VAL A 12 11.21 -31.39 28.91
N THR A 13 11.37 -30.81 30.10
CA THR A 13 11.01 -29.40 30.34
C THR A 13 11.90 -28.40 29.61
N ILE A 14 13.19 -28.71 29.44
CA ILE A 14 14.14 -27.83 28.74
C ILE A 14 13.85 -27.82 27.22
N VAL A 15 13.48 -28.98 26.65
CA VAL A 15 13.16 -29.11 25.21
C VAL A 15 11.88 -28.34 24.84
N LEU A 16 10.92 -28.21 25.75
CA LEU A 16 9.68 -27.46 25.52
C LEU A 16 9.86 -25.93 25.56
N LEU A 17 10.92 -25.43 26.20
CA LEU A 17 11.17 -23.99 26.37
C LEU A 17 12.03 -23.38 25.25
N SER A 18 12.60 -24.18 24.35
CA SER A 18 13.50 -23.72 23.28
C SER A 18 12.84 -23.53 21.91
N VAL A 19 11.51 -23.73 21.78
CA VAL A 19 10.82 -23.54 20.50
C VAL A 19 10.37 -22.08 20.36
N SER A 20 11.32 -21.17 20.16
CA SER A 20 11.01 -19.84 19.63
C SER A 20 10.89 -19.96 18.11
N ALA A 21 9.68 -20.14 17.60
CA ALA A 21 9.44 -19.96 16.17
C ALA A 21 9.75 -18.50 15.82
N PRO A 22 10.60 -18.20 14.82
CA PRO A 22 10.73 -16.83 14.36
C PRO A 22 9.35 -16.40 13.86
N LEU A 23 8.82 -15.30 14.41
CA LEU A 23 7.71 -14.60 13.78
C LEU A 23 8.24 -14.13 12.43
N LEU A 24 7.92 -14.87 11.35
CA LEU A 24 8.04 -14.36 10.01
C LEU A 24 7.07 -13.18 9.94
N GLN A 25 7.57 -11.98 10.24
CA GLN A 25 6.88 -10.75 9.87
C GLN A 25 6.73 -10.87 8.35
N LEU A 26 5.50 -11.09 7.89
CA LEU A 26 5.17 -11.07 6.47
C LEU A 26 5.21 -9.60 6.05
N ALA A 27 6.41 -9.01 6.07
CA ALA A 27 6.62 -7.65 5.64
C ALA A 27 6.07 -7.52 4.22
N ALA A 28 5.48 -6.39 3.92
CA ALA A 28 4.99 -6.07 2.59
C ALA A 28 6.15 -6.17 1.59
N GLN A 29 6.34 -7.33 0.94
CA GLN A 29 7.47 -7.56 0.03
C GLN A 29 7.06 -7.26 -1.40
N THR A 30 7.92 -6.53 -2.12
CA THR A 30 7.83 -6.42 -3.58
C THR A 30 8.02 -7.82 -4.19
N LYS A 31 7.27 -8.12 -5.26
CA LYS A 31 7.48 -9.36 -6.02
C LYS A 31 8.92 -9.41 -6.56
N PRO A 32 9.62 -10.56 -6.46
CA PRO A 32 10.98 -10.68 -7.00
C PRO A 32 11.06 -10.28 -8.47
N ALA A 33 12.17 -9.64 -8.85
CA ALA A 33 12.42 -9.08 -10.17
C ALA A 33 11.49 -7.92 -10.60
N CYS A 34 10.74 -7.32 -9.67
CA CYS A 34 9.95 -6.13 -9.91
C CYS A 34 10.56 -4.87 -9.27
N THR A 35 10.22 -3.70 -9.82
CA THR A 35 10.59 -2.42 -9.22
C THR A 35 9.95 -2.26 -7.84
N SER A 36 10.77 -2.06 -6.83
CA SER A 36 10.34 -1.97 -5.42
C SER A 36 9.99 -0.57 -4.96
N ARG A 37 10.31 0.48 -5.72
CA ARG A 37 10.12 1.86 -5.26
C ARG A 37 9.82 2.83 -6.41
N CYS A 38 9.03 3.85 -6.11
CA CYS A 38 8.84 5.03 -6.96
C CYS A 38 8.91 6.30 -6.09
N GLY A 39 10.00 7.06 -6.24
CA GLY A 39 10.27 8.22 -5.39
C GLY A 39 10.33 7.82 -3.91
N HIS A 40 9.44 8.37 -3.10
CA HIS A 40 9.34 8.02 -1.68
C HIS A 40 8.59 6.72 -1.41
N LEU A 41 7.77 6.23 -2.34
CA LEU A 41 6.84 5.13 -2.11
C LEU A 41 7.48 3.76 -2.35
N ASP A 42 7.45 2.90 -1.34
CA ASP A 42 7.75 1.47 -1.48
C ASP A 42 6.53 0.74 -2.09
N ILE A 43 6.79 -0.21 -2.99
CA ILE A 43 5.77 -0.88 -3.81
C ILE A 43 5.71 -2.37 -3.43
N PRO A 44 4.83 -2.75 -2.49
CA PRO A 44 4.67 -4.15 -2.13
C PRO A 44 3.71 -4.88 -3.07
N TYR A 45 3.91 -6.18 -3.26
CA TYR A 45 2.89 -7.02 -3.88
C TYR A 45 1.61 -6.97 -3.03
N PRO A 46 0.40 -6.87 -3.60
CA PRO A 46 0.01 -7.06 -5.01
C PRO A 46 0.19 -5.87 -5.96
N PHE A 47 0.72 -4.73 -5.50
CA PHE A 47 0.97 -3.57 -6.36
C PHE A 47 2.25 -3.72 -7.18
N GLY A 48 2.30 -3.01 -8.30
CA GLY A 48 3.46 -3.00 -9.17
C GLY A 48 3.37 -1.97 -10.29
N THR A 49 4.51 -1.66 -10.89
CA THR A 49 4.59 -0.79 -12.07
C THR A 49 4.62 -1.61 -13.36
N GLU A 50 4.15 -1.02 -14.46
CA GLU A 50 4.18 -1.68 -15.78
C GLU A 50 5.59 -1.72 -16.39
N ASP A 51 6.39 -0.69 -16.10
CA ASP A 51 7.79 -0.61 -16.52
C ASP A 51 8.74 -1.41 -15.61
N GLY A 52 8.20 -2.04 -14.57
CA GLY A 52 8.97 -2.77 -13.56
C GLY A 52 9.24 -4.24 -13.89
N GLY A 53 8.75 -4.74 -15.02
CA GLY A 53 8.88 -6.14 -15.46
C GLY A 53 7.53 -6.81 -15.75
N SER A 54 7.55 -8.01 -16.32
CA SER A 54 6.30 -8.76 -16.60
C SER A 54 5.66 -9.27 -15.31
N HIS A 55 4.32 -9.13 -15.21
CA HIS A 55 3.51 -9.65 -14.09
C HIS A 55 3.94 -9.11 -12.71
N CYS A 56 4.19 -7.80 -12.60
CA CYS A 56 4.63 -7.17 -11.36
C CYS A 56 3.50 -6.69 -10.45
N TYR A 57 2.28 -6.68 -10.94
CA TYR A 57 1.08 -6.38 -10.18
C TYR A 57 0.08 -7.53 -10.31
N TYR A 58 -0.85 -7.62 -9.36
CA TYR A 58 -1.97 -8.54 -9.46
C TYR A 58 -2.98 -8.03 -10.50
N ASP A 59 -3.22 -8.84 -11.52
CA ASP A 59 -4.22 -8.57 -12.55
C ASP A 59 -5.59 -9.05 -12.05
N ALA A 60 -6.43 -8.10 -11.63
CA ALA A 60 -7.76 -8.36 -11.07
C ALA A 60 -8.87 -8.31 -12.14
N GLY A 61 -8.58 -8.68 -13.38
CA GLY A 61 -9.53 -8.66 -14.50
C GLY A 61 -9.61 -7.28 -15.16
N PRO A 62 -10.80 -6.76 -15.54
CA PRO A 62 -10.89 -5.48 -16.28
C PRO A 62 -10.41 -4.27 -15.46
N SER A 63 -10.18 -4.44 -14.15
CA SER A 63 -9.80 -3.37 -13.24
C SER A 63 -8.30 -3.36 -13.00
N ARG A 64 -7.60 -2.33 -13.50
CA ARG A 64 -6.16 -2.06 -13.28
C ARG A 64 -5.84 -1.55 -11.87
N SER A 65 -6.50 -2.13 -10.85
CA SER A 65 -6.55 -1.62 -9.47
C SER A 65 -5.19 -1.58 -8.80
N PHE A 66 -4.30 -2.53 -9.14
CA PHE A 66 -3.00 -2.70 -8.50
C PHE A 66 -1.84 -2.06 -9.27
N VAL A 67 -2.14 -1.35 -10.36
CA VAL A 67 -1.13 -0.69 -11.19
C VAL A 67 -0.73 0.64 -10.57
N ILE A 68 0.58 0.84 -10.42
CA ILE A 68 1.20 2.12 -10.06
C ILE A 68 1.91 2.67 -11.29
N ILE A 69 1.60 3.90 -11.66
CA ILE A 69 2.29 4.64 -12.71
C ILE A 69 3.33 5.53 -12.05
N CYS A 70 4.61 5.23 -12.27
CA CYS A 70 5.70 6.03 -11.73
C CYS A 70 6.08 7.16 -12.70
N ASP A 71 5.78 8.40 -12.36
CA ASP A 71 6.14 9.55 -13.18
C ASP A 71 7.59 9.97 -12.97
N LYS A 72 8.46 9.44 -13.81
CA LYS A 72 9.91 9.73 -13.82
C LYS A 72 10.28 11.07 -14.47
N SER A 73 9.32 11.85 -14.98
CA SER A 73 9.61 13.20 -15.51
C SER A 73 9.75 14.27 -14.42
N THR A 74 9.60 13.89 -13.15
CA THR A 74 9.69 14.76 -11.98
C THR A 74 10.84 14.30 -11.08
N ASP A 75 11.36 15.22 -10.25
CA ASP A 75 12.38 14.92 -9.26
C ASP A 75 11.92 15.40 -7.87
N PRO A 76 11.65 14.48 -6.91
CA PRO A 76 11.68 13.03 -7.07
C PRO A 76 10.51 12.50 -7.92
N PRO A 77 10.60 11.28 -8.48
CA PRO A 77 9.50 10.65 -9.21
C PRO A 77 8.21 10.55 -8.39
N VAL A 78 7.06 10.80 -9.02
CA VAL A 78 5.75 10.80 -8.36
C VAL A 78 4.94 9.55 -8.73
N PRO A 79 4.49 8.74 -7.74
CA PRO A 79 3.64 7.59 -8.01
C PRO A 79 2.17 8.00 -8.16
N TYR A 80 1.52 7.57 -9.23
CA TYR A 80 0.10 7.78 -9.50
C TYR A 80 -0.66 6.45 -9.50
N TRP A 81 -1.89 6.48 -8.98
CA TRP A 81 -2.75 5.30 -8.98
C TRP A 81 -3.38 5.07 -10.36
N ASN A 82 -3.15 3.90 -10.95
CA ASN A 82 -3.73 3.40 -12.21
C ASN A 82 -3.40 4.21 -13.49
N ASN A 83 -3.57 5.54 -13.46
CA ASN A 83 -3.39 6.43 -14.60
C ASN A 83 -2.84 7.80 -14.15
N LYS A 84 -1.70 8.23 -14.69
CA LYS A 84 -1.10 9.56 -14.46
C LYS A 84 -2.09 10.70 -14.76
N SER A 85 -2.91 10.58 -15.80
CA SER A 85 -3.88 11.62 -16.20
C SER A 85 -5.01 11.84 -15.19
N SER A 86 -5.23 10.89 -14.26
CA SER A 86 -6.19 11.10 -13.17
C SER A 86 -5.69 12.11 -12.12
N ASN A 87 -4.37 12.35 -12.09
CA ASN A 87 -3.69 13.17 -11.09
C ASN A 87 -4.04 12.79 -9.64
N ILE A 88 -4.11 11.47 -9.37
CA ILE A 88 -4.32 10.90 -8.03
C ILE A 88 -2.99 10.30 -7.56
N PRO A 89 -2.09 11.10 -6.94
CA PRO A 89 -0.83 10.58 -6.44
C PRO A 89 -1.05 9.69 -5.21
N ILE A 90 -0.24 8.65 -5.10
CA ILE A 90 -0.22 7.74 -3.96
C ILE A 90 0.77 8.31 -2.94
N VAL A 91 0.34 8.43 -1.69
CA VAL A 91 1.20 8.93 -0.60
C VAL A 91 1.70 7.81 0.30
N ASP A 92 0.94 6.72 0.43
CA ASP A 92 1.31 5.60 1.28
C ASP A 92 0.56 4.32 0.90
N ILE A 93 1.19 3.17 1.15
CA ILE A 93 0.60 1.83 1.01
C ILE A 93 0.92 1.06 2.28
N SER A 94 -0.13 0.66 3.00
CA SER A 94 -0.01 -0.19 4.18
C SER A 94 -0.70 -1.52 3.93
N VAL A 95 0.09 -2.57 3.71
CA VAL A 95 -0.43 -3.94 3.56
C VAL A 95 -1.04 -4.44 4.86
N ASP A 96 -0.43 -4.11 6.00
CA ASP A 96 -0.92 -4.51 7.33
C ASP A 96 -2.28 -3.89 7.66
N ASN A 97 -2.48 -2.62 7.28
CA ASN A 97 -3.77 -1.95 7.47
C ASN A 97 -4.76 -2.17 6.32
N HIS A 98 -4.35 -2.90 5.27
CA HIS A 98 -5.11 -3.12 4.04
C HIS A 98 -5.57 -1.82 3.37
N GLU A 99 -4.69 -0.82 3.34
CA GLU A 99 -5.03 0.53 2.91
C GLU A 99 -3.99 1.10 1.93
N MET A 100 -4.51 1.86 0.96
CA MET A 100 -3.73 2.78 0.14
C MET A 100 -4.24 4.18 0.42
N ARG A 101 -3.33 5.12 0.63
CA ARG A 101 -3.65 6.53 0.78
C ARG A 101 -3.27 7.27 -0.49
N VAL A 102 -4.23 8.04 -0.99
CA VAL A 102 -4.07 8.87 -2.19
C VAL A 102 -4.45 10.31 -1.87
N MET A 103 -3.98 11.25 -2.68
CA MET A 103 -4.47 12.62 -2.64
C MET A 103 -5.49 12.82 -3.76
N ILE A 104 -6.65 13.35 -3.39
CA ILE A 104 -7.66 13.84 -4.32
C ILE A 104 -7.70 15.36 -4.15
N PHE A 105 -8.00 16.09 -5.23
CA PHE A 105 -8.17 17.53 -5.15
C PHE A 105 -9.25 17.91 -4.14
N VAL A 106 -9.10 19.08 -3.52
CA VAL A 106 -10.09 19.63 -2.59
C VAL A 106 -11.23 20.27 -3.40
N ALA A 107 -12.46 19.89 -3.09
CA ALA A 107 -13.65 20.53 -3.65
C ALA A 107 -13.80 21.94 -3.06
N TYR A 108 -14.14 22.92 -3.89
CA TYR A 108 -14.43 24.26 -3.41
C TYR A 108 -15.46 24.95 -4.31
N ASP A 109 -16.21 25.88 -3.73
CA ASP A 109 -17.11 26.78 -4.44
C ASP A 109 -16.93 28.20 -3.86
N CYS A 110 -16.41 29.12 -4.66
CA CYS A 110 -16.05 30.46 -4.27
C CYS A 110 -17.00 31.48 -4.88
N TYR A 111 -17.46 32.41 -4.05
CA TYR A 111 -18.38 33.48 -4.43
C TYR A 111 -17.78 34.86 -4.11
N ASP A 112 -18.19 35.88 -4.86
CA ASP A 112 -17.86 37.28 -4.54
C ASP A 112 -18.84 37.93 -3.54
N SER A 113 -18.66 39.21 -3.26
CA SER A 113 -19.55 39.97 -2.36
C SER A 113 -20.98 40.08 -2.88
N SER A 114 -21.19 39.95 -4.19
CA SER A 114 -22.50 39.96 -4.84
C SER A 114 -23.17 38.59 -4.84
N ARG A 115 -22.50 37.56 -4.30
CA ARG A 115 -22.89 36.14 -4.31
C ARG A 115 -22.82 35.47 -5.68
N ASP A 116 -22.08 36.05 -6.61
CA ASP A 116 -21.82 35.43 -7.90
C ASP A 116 -20.71 34.40 -7.79
N ARG A 117 -20.91 33.22 -8.39
CA ARG A 117 -19.91 32.14 -8.37
C ARG A 117 -18.74 32.48 -9.29
N ILE A 118 -17.56 32.69 -8.70
CA ILE A 118 -16.36 33.13 -9.43
C ILE A 118 -15.35 32.01 -9.68
N ARG A 119 -15.31 30.98 -8.83
CA ARG A 119 -14.33 29.89 -8.96
C ARG A 119 -14.89 28.65 -8.29
N TRP A 120 -14.79 27.50 -8.94
CA TRP A 120 -15.21 26.24 -8.34
C TRP A 120 -14.29 25.09 -8.76
N ASN A 121 -14.33 24.00 -8.00
CA ASN A 121 -13.70 22.73 -8.33
C ASN A 121 -14.57 21.60 -7.78
N ALA A 122 -14.99 20.67 -8.64
CA ALA A 122 -15.72 19.47 -8.26
C ALA A 122 -14.91 18.23 -8.66
N PRO A 123 -14.01 17.75 -7.78
CA PRO A 123 -13.18 16.61 -8.07
C PRO A 123 -13.97 15.32 -8.03
N TRP A 124 -13.63 14.40 -8.93
CA TRP A 124 -14.18 13.05 -8.99
C TRP A 124 -13.05 12.05 -9.11
N ALA A 125 -13.26 10.84 -8.59
CA ALA A 125 -12.33 9.73 -8.72
C ALA A 125 -13.12 8.46 -9.05
N THR A 126 -12.67 7.74 -10.07
CA THR A 126 -13.19 6.39 -10.34
C THR A 126 -12.49 5.42 -9.39
N LEU A 127 -13.27 4.82 -8.51
CA LEU A 127 -12.77 3.74 -7.68
C LEU A 127 -12.58 2.50 -8.54
N ALA A 128 -11.45 1.83 -8.35
CA ALA A 128 -11.28 0.49 -8.86
C ALA A 128 -12.06 -0.49 -7.95
N ILE A 129 -11.55 -1.69 -7.72
CA ILE A 129 -12.19 -2.64 -6.80
C ILE A 129 -12.16 -2.19 -5.31
N PHE A 130 -11.43 -1.12 -4.99
CA PHE A 130 -11.25 -0.64 -3.61
C PHE A 130 -12.33 0.36 -3.19
N LYS A 131 -12.73 0.30 -1.92
CA LYS A 131 -13.69 1.24 -1.32
C LYS A 131 -12.95 2.39 -0.65
N LEU A 132 -13.53 3.59 -0.68
CA LEU A 132 -13.03 4.71 0.14
C LEU A 132 -13.36 4.49 1.61
N SER A 133 -12.39 4.75 2.47
CA SER A 133 -12.59 4.73 3.92
C SER A 133 -13.36 5.97 4.37
N SER A 134 -14.58 5.79 4.88
CA SER A 134 -15.41 6.89 5.39
C SER A 134 -14.91 7.49 6.70
N THR A 135 -14.08 6.76 7.45
CA THR A 135 -13.58 7.19 8.77
C THR A 135 -12.20 7.85 8.70
N LYS A 136 -11.46 7.64 7.60
CA LYS A 136 -10.10 8.18 7.41
C LYS A 136 -10.02 9.28 6.36
N ASN A 137 -11.11 9.56 5.65
CA ASN A 137 -11.24 10.72 4.77
C ASN A 137 -11.42 11.99 5.63
N ARG A 138 -10.33 12.70 5.90
CA ARG A 138 -10.33 13.98 6.64
C ARG A 138 -9.94 15.12 5.72
#